data_AF-A0A4S2U374-F1
#
_entry.id   AF-A0A4S2U374-F1
#
_cell.length_a   1.000
_cell.length_b   1.000
_cell.length_c   1.000
_cell.angle_alpha   90.00
_cell.angle_beta   90.00
_cell.angle_gamma   90.00
#
_symmetry.space_group_name_H-M   'P 1'
#
loop_
_entity.id
_entity.type
_entity.pdbx_description
1 polymer ?
#
loop_
_entity_poly.entity_id
_entity_poly.type
_entity_poly.pdbx_seq_one_letter_code
_entity_poly.pdbx_strand_id
1 'polypeptide(L)'
;MDIRVIPVGRGAFPGAGHASLHAHGAVPQLDTVQLDSAHGPEFMHAQGRLTKCRAHLDWLEAASLDPAGSRDFIHAVSDRSS
;
A
#
# COMPACT_ATOMS: atom_id res chain seq x y z
N MET A 1 4.04 -2.15 13.31
CA MET A 1 4.17 -2.17 11.85
C MET A 1 3.66 -3.51 11.41
N ASP A 2 2.58 -3.52 10.65
CA ASP A 2 1.87 -4.74 10.31
C ASP A 2 2.03 -5.01 8.82
N ILE A 3 2.40 -6.23 8.47
CA ILE A 3 2.55 -6.66 7.08
C ILE A 3 1.22 -7.23 6.62
N ARG A 4 0.74 -6.76 5.47
CA ARG A 4 -0.48 -7.26 4.85
C ARG A 4 -0.22 -7.77 3.44
N VAL A 5 -0.84 -8.90 3.10
CA VAL A 5 -0.68 -9.58 1.81
C VAL A 5 -1.96 -9.44 0.99
N ILE A 6 -1.83 -9.09 -0.29
CA ILE A 6 -2.92 -9.13 -1.26
C ILE A 6 -2.67 -10.32 -2.19
N PRO A 7 -3.44 -11.41 -2.09
CA PRO A 7 -3.34 -12.53 -3.02
C PRO A 7 -3.71 -12.09 -4.44
N VAL A 8 -2.99 -12.61 -5.45
CA VAL A 8 -3.19 -12.28 -6.88
C VAL A 8 -4.64 -12.49 -7.35
N GLY A 9 -5.37 -13.42 -6.74
CA GLY A 9 -6.77 -13.71 -7.08
C GLY A 9 -7.82 -12.70 -6.60
N ARG A 10 -7.45 -11.64 -5.85
CA ARG A 10 -8.41 -10.68 -5.27
C ARG A 10 -8.87 -9.55 -6.21
N GLY A 11 -8.52 -9.62 -7.49
CA GLY A 11 -8.93 -8.66 -8.52
C GLY A 11 -7.77 -7.79 -9.02
N ALA A 12 -8.10 -6.75 -9.78
CA ALA A 12 -7.09 -5.87 -10.38
C ALA A 12 -6.51 -4.89 -9.35
N PHE A 13 -5.17 -4.83 -9.28
CA PHE A 13 -4.48 -3.79 -8.51
C PHE A 13 -4.73 -2.42 -9.17
N PRO A 14 -5.23 -1.41 -8.44
CA PRO A 14 -5.46 -0.10 -9.02
C PRO A 14 -4.12 0.58 -9.33
N GLY A 15 -3.80 0.78 -10.61
CA GLY A 15 -2.58 1.48 -11.03
C GLY A 15 -1.34 0.58 -11.12
N ALA A 16 -0.16 1.21 -11.13
CA ALA A 16 1.09 0.56 -11.56
C ALA A 16 1.90 -0.11 -10.43
N GLY A 17 1.37 -0.25 -9.21
CA GLY A 17 2.08 -0.93 -8.12
C GLY A 17 3.34 -0.23 -7.62
N HIS A 18 3.44 1.10 -7.77
CA HIS A 18 4.59 1.85 -7.29
C HIS A 18 4.69 1.83 -5.76
N ALA A 19 5.91 1.69 -5.25
CA ALA A 19 6.18 1.87 -3.83
C ALA A 19 5.85 3.32 -3.44
N SER A 20 5.07 3.47 -2.38
CA SER A 20 4.66 4.77 -1.88
C SER A 20 4.63 4.79 -0.36
N LEU A 21 4.96 5.95 0.20
CA LEU A 21 4.94 6.23 1.63
C LEU A 21 4.00 7.40 1.88
N HIS A 22 2.97 7.19 2.71
CA HIS A 22 2.09 8.25 3.16
C HIS A 22 2.48 8.68 4.57
N ALA A 23 3.00 9.91 4.69
CA ALA A 23 3.37 10.54 5.95
C ALA A 23 2.23 11.46 6.40
N HIS A 24 1.65 11.17 7.57
CA HIS A 24 0.59 11.98 8.16
C HIS A 24 1.19 13.17 8.91
N GLY A 25 0.67 14.36 8.63
CA GLY A 25 1.04 15.58 9.37
C GLY A 25 0.21 15.74 10.65
N ALA A 26 0.55 16.75 11.47
CA ALA A 26 -0.27 17.11 12.65
C ALA A 26 -1.71 17.54 12.27
N VAL A 27 -1.90 17.96 11.02
CA VAL A 27 -3.20 18.21 10.39
C VAL A 27 -3.21 17.59 8.99
N PRO A 28 -4.38 17.17 8.45
CA PRO A 28 -4.48 16.53 7.13
C PRO A 28 -3.95 17.37 5.95
N GLN A 29 -3.85 18.68 6.12
CA GLN A 29 -3.29 19.61 5.13
C GLN A 29 -1.76 19.49 4.99
N LEU A 30 -1.10 18.89 5.97
CA LEU A 30 0.34 18.64 6.01
C LEU A 30 0.70 17.21 5.62
N ASP A 31 -0.28 16.38 5.26
CA ASP A 31 -0.02 15.03 4.75
C ASP A 31 0.85 15.12 3.48
N THR A 32 1.82 14.22 3.36
CA THR A 32 2.69 14.13 2.20
C THR A 32 2.79 12.68 1.75
N VAL A 33 2.72 12.46 0.44
CA VAL A 33 2.97 11.15 -0.17
C VAL A 33 4.29 11.22 -0.91
N GLN A 34 5.21 10.32 -0.57
CA GLN A 34 6.36 10.02 -1.40
C GLN A 34 6.00 8.86 -2.33
N LEU A 35 6.25 9.03 -3.62
CA LEU A 35 6.13 8.00 -4.64
C LEU A 35 7.51 7.69 -5.19
N ASP A 36 7.92 6.44 -5.16
CA ASP A 36 9.16 6.02 -5.78
C ASP A 36 8.92 5.89 -7.30
N SER A 37 9.54 6.78 -8.07
CA SER A 37 9.52 6.75 -9.53
C SER A 37 10.88 6.30 -10.08
N ALA A 38 10.90 5.91 -11.36
CA ALA A 38 12.15 5.59 -12.06
C ALA A 38 13.14 6.78 -12.11
N HIS A 39 12.65 8.00 -11.89
CA HIS A 39 13.43 9.23 -11.93
C HIS A 39 13.79 9.77 -10.53
N GLY A 40 13.50 9.02 -9.47
CA GLY A 40 13.70 9.42 -8.08
C GLY A 40 12.39 9.64 -7.31
N PRO A 41 12.46 10.01 -6.03
CA PRO A 41 11.29 10.20 -5.20
C PRO A 41 10.50 11.45 -5.63
N GLU A 42 9.20 11.28 -5.86
CA GLU A 42 8.26 12.37 -6.08
C GLU A 42 7.48 12.65 -4.80
N PHE A 43 7.42 13.92 -4.39
CA PHE A 43 6.66 14.34 -3.20
C PHE A 43 5.38 15.06 -3.61
N MET A 44 4.25 14.56 -3.12
CA MET A 44 2.93 15.10 -3.40
C MET A 44 2.30 15.65 -2.12
N HIS A 45 1.93 16.93 -2.17
CA HIS A 45 1.24 17.65 -1.09
C HIS A 45 -0.09 18.26 -1.54
N ALA A 46 -0.44 18.17 -2.83
CA ALA A 46 -1.69 18.70 -3.35
C ALA A 46 -2.90 17.87 -2.86
N GLN A 47 -3.93 18.53 -2.32
CA GLN A 47 -5.09 17.87 -1.70
C GLN A 47 -5.81 16.85 -2.61
N GLY A 48 -5.92 17.15 -3.91
CA GLY A 48 -6.51 16.21 -4.88
C GLY A 48 -5.69 14.93 -5.07
N ARG A 49 -4.37 15.00 -4.94
CA ARG A 49 -3.46 13.84 -5.01
C ARG A 49 -3.45 13.06 -3.70
N LEU A 50 -3.50 13.73 -2.55
CA LEU A 50 -3.62 13.09 -1.22
C LEU A 50 -4.93 12.33 -1.07
N THR A 51 -6.04 12.88 -1.56
CA THR A 51 -7.35 12.20 -1.53
C THR A 51 -7.33 10.91 -2.35
N LYS A 52 -6.71 10.93 -3.54
CA LYS A 52 -6.54 9.72 -4.35
C LYS A 52 -5.63 8.69 -3.68
N CYS A 53 -4.57 9.12 -3.01
CA CYS A 53 -3.68 8.22 -2.27
C CYS A 53 -4.43 7.54 -1.10
N ARG A 54 -5.18 8.30 -0.30
CA ARG A 54 -6.00 7.74 0.79
C ARG A 54 -6.99 6.70 0.29
N ALA A 55 -7.76 7.02 -0.75
CA ALA A 55 -8.70 6.05 -1.33
C ALA A 55 -8.00 4.78 -1.86
N HIS A 56 -6.78 4.91 -2.37
CA HIS A 56 -5.97 3.77 -2.80
C HIS A 56 -5.51 2.94 -1.59
N LEU A 57 -5.03 3.57 -0.51
CA LEU A 57 -4.62 2.88 0.72
C LEU A 57 -5.80 2.15 1.37
N ASP A 58 -6.98 2.77 1.43
CA ASP A 58 -8.20 2.15 1.96
C ASP A 58 -8.58 0.91 1.14
N TRP A 59 -8.44 0.97 -0.19
CA TRP A 59 -8.64 -0.18 -1.05
C TRP A 59 -7.62 -1.29 -0.78
N LEU A 60 -6.33 -0.95 -0.66
CA LEU A 60 -5.27 -1.94 -0.36
C LEU A 60 -5.54 -2.65 0.96
N GLU A 61 -5.95 -1.90 1.99
CA GLU A 61 -6.34 -2.43 3.28
C GLU A 61 -7.52 -3.40 3.17
N ALA A 62 -8.61 -3.00 2.51
CA ALA A 62 -9.79 -3.86 2.35
C ALA A 62 -9.52 -5.10 1.47
N ALA A 63 -8.68 -4.95 0.45
CA ALA A 63 -8.29 -6.04 -0.44
C ALA A 63 -7.26 -6.99 0.20
N SER A 64 -6.56 -6.59 1.25
CA SER A 64 -5.56 -7.42 1.90
C SER A 64 -6.15 -8.45 2.87
N LEU A 65 -5.35 -9.48 3.19
CA LEU A 65 -5.57 -10.32 4.35
C LEU A 65 -5.27 -9.53 5.62
N ASP A 66 -5.89 -9.92 6.74
CA ASP A 66 -5.52 -9.39 8.04
C ASP A 66 -4.06 -9.79 8.40
N PRO A 67 -3.46 -9.19 9.43
CA PRO A 67 -2.05 -9.45 9.76
C PRO A 67 -1.75 -10.93 10.07
N ALA A 68 -2.69 -11.65 10.70
CA ALA A 68 -2.54 -13.07 11.02
C ALA A 68 -2.60 -13.93 9.75
N GLY A 69 -3.64 -13.77 8.94
CA GLY A 69 -3.79 -14.49 7.68
C GLY A 69 -2.68 -14.18 6.68
N SER A 70 -2.12 -12.96 6.71
CA SER A 70 -0.95 -12.59 5.92
C SER A 70 0.28 -13.41 6.33
N ARG A 71 0.53 -13.57 7.63
CA ARG A 71 1.64 -14.39 8.15
C ARG A 71 1.45 -15.85 7.79
N ASP A 72 0.26 -16.40 8.02
CA ASP A 72 -0.06 -17.79 7.71
C ASP A 72 0.11 -18.09 6.22
N PHE A 73 -0.33 -17.17 5.36
CA PHE A 73 -0.16 -17.28 3.91
C PHE A 73 1.32 -17.30 3.50
N ILE A 74 2.15 -16.43 4.07
CA ILE A 74 3.60 -16.39 3.79
C ILE A 74 4.26 -17.72 4.17
N HIS A 75 3.97 -18.24 5.37
CA HIS A 75 4.49 -19.55 5.81
C HIS A 75 4.05 -20.68 4.88
N ALA A 76 2.76 -20.73 4.51
CA ALA A 76 2.20 -21.76 3.64
C ALA A 76 2.76 -21.78 2.21
N VAL A 77 3.34 -20.67 1.73
CA VAL A 77 4.04 -20.61 0.44
C VAL A 77 5.52 -21.01 0.60
N SER A 78 6.16 -20.59 1.71
CA SER A 78 7.54 -20.97 2.02
C SER A 78 7.69 -22.48 2.20
N ASP A 79 6.78 -23.12 2.92
CA ASP A 79 6.81 -24.57 3.20
C ASP A 79 6.51 -25.43 1.96
N ARG A 80 5.87 -24.85 0.94
CA ARG A 80 5.53 -25.54 -0.32
C ARG A 80 6.68 -25.54 -1.33
N SER A 81 7.77 -24.88 -0.99
CA SER A 81 8.96 -24.72 -1.83
C SER A 81 10.10 -25.69 -1.44
N SER A 82 9.80 -26.73 -0.64
CA SER A 82 10.70 -27.83 -0.25
C SER A 82 10.25 -29.17 -0.83
#